data_AF-A0A644ZES0-F1
#
_entry.id   AF-A0A644ZES0-F1
#
_cell.length_a   1.000
_cell.length_b   1.000
_cell.length_c   1.000
_cell.angle_alpha   90.00
_cell.angle_beta   90.00
_cell.angle_gamma   90.00
#
_symmetry.space_group_name_H-M   'P 1'
#
loop_
_entity.id
_entity.type
_entity.pdbx_description
1 polymer ?
#
loop_
_entity_poly.entity_id
_entity_poly.type
_entity_poly.pdbx_seq_one_letter_code
_entity_poly.pdbx_strand_id
1 'polypeptide(L)' 'MAAVAIPQPSSLNLKFVVGVVDGKTVYMSRSYSRVSPTATDEAVHNVGVTLFTLTDYGPGSITRTDKSELIEGV' A
#
# COMPACT_ATOMS: atom_id res chain seq x y z
N MET A 1 -23.09 -23.37 -5.30
CA MET A 1 -23.01 -23.05 -3.86
C MET A 1 -22.53 -21.62 -3.68
N ALA A 2 -22.47 -21.06 -2.47
CA ALA A 2 -21.98 -19.69 -2.28
C ALA A 2 -20.45 -19.63 -2.45
N ALA A 3 -19.94 -18.60 -3.12
CA ALA A 3 -18.50 -18.39 -3.27
C ALA A 3 -17.86 -17.96 -1.93
N VAL A 4 -16.66 -18.44 -1.64
CA VAL A 4 -15.87 -18.07 -0.45
C VAL A 4 -14.65 -17.27 -0.88
N ALA A 5 -14.37 -16.16 -0.20
CA ALA A 5 -13.19 -15.34 -0.43
C ALA A 5 -12.05 -15.72 0.53
N ILE A 6 -10.93 -16.16 -0.01
CA ILE A 6 -9.69 -16.42 0.74
C ILE A 6 -8.80 -15.18 0.62
N PRO A 7 -8.52 -14.47 1.73
CA PRO A 7 -7.68 -13.29 1.68
C PRO A 7 -6.23 -13.66 1.36
N GLN A 8 -5.65 -12.96 0.40
CA GLN A 8 -4.28 -13.15 -0.07
C GLN A 8 -3.39 -12.00 0.43
N PRO A 9 -2.07 -12.19 0.52
CA PRO A 9 -1.15 -11.13 0.94
C PRO A 9 -1.34 -9.87 0.10
N SER A 10 -1.49 -8.74 0.79
CA SER A 10 -1.71 -7.44 0.18
C SER A 10 -0.39 -6.79 -0.24
N SER A 11 -0.48 -5.72 -1.01
CA SER A 11 0.68 -4.88 -1.34
C SER A 11 0.47 -3.45 -0.87
N LEU A 12 1.52 -2.83 -0.36
CA LEU A 12 1.55 -1.44 0.06
C LEU A 12 2.44 -0.64 -0.89
N ASN A 13 1.91 0.44 -1.45
CA ASN A 13 2.66 1.37 -2.29
C ASN A 13 2.69 2.74 -1.62
N LEU A 14 3.89 3.24 -1.37
CA LEU A 14 4.14 4.56 -0.82
C LEU A 14 4.69 5.46 -1.92
N LYS A 15 4.02 6.59 -2.18
CA LYS A 15 4.52 7.64 -3.06
C LYS A 15 5.12 8.76 -2.23
N PHE A 16 6.32 9.16 -2.57
CA PHE A 16 7.09 10.24 -1.98
C PHE A 16 7.20 11.37 -2.98
N VAL A 17 7.05 12.62 -2.52
CA VAL A 17 7.25 13.80 -3.35
C VAL A 17 8.74 14.14 -3.35
N VAL A 18 9.41 13.96 -4.50
CA VAL A 18 10.85 14.19 -4.63
C VAL A 18 11.15 15.64 -5.03
N GLY A 19 10.24 16.29 -5.75
CA GLY A 19 10.40 17.66 -6.20
C GLY A 19 9.49 17.99 -7.37
N VAL A 20 9.78 19.10 -8.03
CA VAL A 20 9.07 19.55 -9.24
C VAL A 20 10.08 19.68 -10.38
N VAL A 21 9.80 19.02 -11.50
CA VAL A 21 10.59 19.11 -12.74
C VAL A 21 9.64 19.54 -13.85
N ASP A 22 9.97 20.61 -14.57
CA ASP A 22 9.15 21.17 -15.65
C ASP A 22 7.68 21.45 -15.26
N GLY A 23 7.48 21.95 -14.03
CA GLY A 23 6.14 22.24 -13.49
C GLY A 23 5.32 21.02 -13.10
N LYS A 24 5.89 19.80 -13.19
CA LYS A 24 5.25 18.55 -12.76
C LYS A 24 5.88 18.02 -11.48
N THR A 25 5.04 17.68 -10.51
CA THR A 25 5.49 17.01 -9.29
C THR A 25 6.02 15.62 -9.63
N VAL A 26 7.29 15.37 -9.32
CA VAL A 26 7.94 14.08 -9.51
C VAL A 26 7.75 13.27 -8.23
N TYR A 27 7.22 12.06 -8.41
CA TYR A 27 7.00 11.12 -7.32
C TYR A 27 7.96 9.95 -7.42
N MET A 28 8.56 9.56 -6.30
CA MET A 28 9.20 8.26 -6.16
C MET A 28 8.18 7.30 -5.53
N SER A 29 8.13 6.06 -6.00
CA SER A 29 7.28 5.03 -5.41
C SER A 29 8.12 3.93 -4.76
N ARG A 30 7.69 3.44 -3.61
CA ARG A 30 8.23 2.23 -2.99
C ARG A 30 7.08 1.25 -2.75
N SER A 31 7.25 0.04 -3.25
CA SER A 31 6.27 -1.03 -3.13
C SER A 31 6.77 -2.09 -2.15
N TYR A 32 5.97 -2.39 -1.15
CA TYR A 32 6.15 -3.50 -0.23
C TYR A 32 5.13 -4.58 -0.59
N SER A 33 5.64 -5.74 -0.98
CA SER A 33 4.82 -6.92 -1.27
C SER A 33 4.65 -7.77 -0.01
N ARG A 34 3.64 -8.64 -0.02
CA ARG A 34 3.35 -9.59 1.06
C ARG A 34 3.06 -8.92 2.40
N VAL A 35 2.32 -7.81 2.37
CA VAL A 35 1.74 -7.23 3.58
C VAL A 35 0.67 -8.18 4.09
N SER A 36 0.61 -8.34 5.42
CA SER A 36 -0.32 -9.29 6.03
C SER A 36 -1.76 -8.96 5.61
N PRO A 37 -2.53 -9.95 5.12
CA PRO A 37 -3.94 -9.73 4.78
C PRO A 37 -4.77 -9.30 6.00
N THR A 38 -4.34 -9.69 7.19
CA THR A 38 -5.00 -9.38 8.47
C THR A 38 -4.53 -8.08 9.09
N ALA A 39 -3.59 -7.35 8.45
CA ALA A 39 -3.17 -6.05 8.95
C ALA A 39 -4.38 -5.09 8.95
N THR A 40 -4.54 -4.34 10.03
CA THR A 40 -5.56 -3.28 10.09
C THR A 40 -5.12 -2.09 9.25
N ASP A 41 -6.08 -1.35 8.70
CA ASP A 41 -5.78 -0.17 7.89
C ASP A 41 -5.03 0.90 8.69
N GLU A 42 -5.34 1.03 9.98
CA GLU A 42 -4.62 1.91 10.91
C GLU A 42 -3.15 1.50 11.05
N ALA A 43 -2.85 0.21 11.20
CA ALA A 43 -1.47 -0.27 11.30
C ALA A 43 -0.69 0.01 10.00
N VAL A 44 -1.31 -0.25 8.84
CA VAL A 44 -0.70 0.01 7.52
C VAL A 44 -0.45 1.51 7.32
N HIS A 45 -1.42 2.36 7.71
CA HIS A 45 -1.29 3.80 7.64
C HIS A 45 -0.17 4.31 8.55
N ASN A 46 -0.14 3.88 9.82
CA ASN A 46 0.88 4.31 10.80
C ASN A 46 2.29 3.93 10.35
N VAL A 47 2.48 2.73 9.79
CA VAL A 47 3.77 2.31 9.21
C VAL A 47 4.12 3.19 8.01
N GLY A 48 3.17 3.45 7.11
CA GLY A 48 3.41 4.33 5.97
C GLY A 48 3.82 5.75 6.37
N VAL A 49 3.16 6.34 7.38
CA VAL A 49 3.52 7.65 7.95
C VAL A 49 4.92 7.62 8.56
N THR A 50 5.23 6.58 9.34
CA THR A 50 6.57 6.42 9.93
C THR A 50 7.64 6.34 8.84
N LEU A 51 7.38 5.61 7.75
CA LEU A 51 8.30 5.51 6.62
C LEU A 51 8.48 6.86 5.90
N PHE A 52 7.44 7.71 5.82
CA PHE A 52 7.60 9.08 5.35
C PHE A 52 8.55 9.90 6.24
N THR A 53 8.41 9.81 7.56
CA THR A 53 9.29 10.56 8.49
C THR A 53 10.75 10.12 8.46
N LEU A 54 11.04 8.91 7.98
CA LEU A 54 12.39 8.36 7.87
C LEU A 54 13.08 8.70 6.55
N THR A 55 12.42 9.47 5.67
CA THR A 55 12.92 9.80 4.34
C THR A 55 13.02 11.31 4.17
N ASP A 56 14.00 11.80 3.42
CA ASP A 56 14.16 13.25 3.12
C ASP A 56 13.11 13.80 2.13
N TYR A 57 12.25 12.93 1.59
CA TYR A 57 11.24 13.28 0.61
C TYR A 57 9.89 13.61 1.27
N GLY A 58 9.14 14.52 0.66
CA GLY A 58 7.84 14.94 1.19
C GLY A 58 6.80 13.80 1.19
N PRO A 59 5.80 13.87 2.08
CA PRO A 59 4.71 12.91 2.10
C PRO A 59 3.90 13.01 0.80
N GLY A 60 3.67 11.88 0.15
CA GLY A 60 2.79 11.79 -1.02
C GLY A 60 1.53 11.02 -0.65
N SER A 61 1.47 9.74 -1.02
CA SER A 61 0.29 8.91 -0.80
C SER A 61 0.62 7.52 -0.30
N ILE A 62 -0.24 6.99 0.58
CA ILE A 62 -0.19 5.60 1.06
C ILE A 62 -1.32 4.85 0.34
N THR A 63 -1.00 3.78 -0.38
CA THR A 63 -1.98 2.97 -1.11
C THR A 63 -1.82 1.51 -0.75
N ARG A 64 -2.87 0.91 -0.19
CA ARG A 64 -2.97 -0.53 0.03
C ARG A 64 -3.75 -1.18 -1.12
N THR A 65 -3.33 -2.36 -1.54
CA THR A 65 -4.04 -3.17 -2.52
C THR A 65 -4.23 -4.57 -1.94
N ASP A 66 -5.45 -4.86 -1.54
CA ASP A 66 -5.84 -6.17 -1.06
C ASP A 66 -6.18 -7.09 -2.22
N LYS A 67 -5.90 -8.38 -2.02
CA LYS A 67 -6.20 -9.43 -2.97
C LYS A 67 -6.98 -10.52 -2.24
N SER A 68 -7.91 -11.13 -2.94
CA SER A 68 -8.61 -12.30 -2.43
C SER A 68 -8.89 -13.25 -3.58
N GLU A 69 -8.77 -14.53 -3.31
CA GLU A 69 -9.13 -15.58 -4.24
C GLU A 69 -10.56 -16.02 -3.96
N LEU A 70 -11.40 -16.08 -5.00
CA LEU A 70 -12.78 -16.53 -4.89
C LEU A 70 -12.86 -17.99 -5.31
N ILE A 71 -13.21 -18.86 -4.37
CA ILE A 71 -13.40 -20.29 -4.61
C ILE A 71 -14.87 -20.67 -4.50
N GLU A 72 -15.29 -21.73 -5.19
CA GLU A 72 -16.63 -22.30 -5.01
C GLU A 72 -16.67 -23.03 -3.65
N GLY A 73 -17.61 -22.65 -2.78
CA GLY A 73 -17.79 -23.33 -1.50
C GLY A 73 -18.30 -24.76 -1.70
N VAL A 74 -17.64 -25.74 -1.07
CA VAL A 74 -18.00 -27.17 -1.08
C VAL A 74 -19.15 -27.48 -0.13
#